data_AF-A0A2S8P1K0-F1
#
_entry.id   AF-A0A2S8P1K0-F1
#
_cell.length_a   1.000
_cell.length_b   1.000
_cell.length_c   1.000
_cell.angle_alpha   90.00
_cell.angle_beta   90.00
_cell.angle_gamma   90.00
#
_symmetry.space_group_name_H-M   'P 1'
#
loop_
_entity.id
_entity.type
_entity.pdbx_description
1 polymer ?
#
loop_
_entity_poly.entity_id
_entity_poly.type
_entity_poly.pdbx_seq_one_letter_code
_entity_poly.pdbx_strand_id
1 'polypeptide(L)'
;MTKIKTGFRPLFDKMVGTNLTPITEEEVELLMFMLRSDIIFDGTGQQYLPMLEGLEQAVPLELKDEISQELVDQDTQRQEQDRQMQIRTVFLTAMKESMLQELKVRYGI
;
A
#
# COMPACT_ATOMS: atom_id res chain seq x y z
N MET A 1 16.17 -16.10 -5.25
CA MET A 1 15.38 -15.97 -4.00
C MET A 1 15.86 -14.88 -3.04
N THR A 2 17.01 -14.22 -3.26
CA THR A 2 17.60 -13.28 -2.30
C THR A 2 17.05 -11.84 -2.35
N LYS A 3 16.46 -11.40 -3.46
CA LYS A 3 15.98 -10.01 -3.65
C LYS A 3 14.71 -9.65 -2.85
N ILE A 4 13.83 -10.63 -2.61
CA ILE A 4 12.56 -10.40 -1.90
C ILE A 4 12.83 -10.06 -0.42
N LYS A 5 13.81 -10.72 0.22
CA LYS A 5 14.20 -10.43 1.60
C LYS A 5 14.84 -9.05 1.78
N THR A 6 15.47 -8.48 0.75
CA THR A 6 16.13 -7.17 0.83
C THR A 6 15.18 -5.99 0.60
N GLY A 7 14.10 -6.17 -0.16
CA GLY A 7 13.12 -5.10 -0.45
C GLY A 7 12.02 -4.94 0.62
N PHE A 8 11.72 -5.99 1.39
CA PHE A 8 10.63 -5.95 2.36
C PHE A 8 10.87 -4.94 3.50
N ARG A 9 12.08 -4.93 4.09
CA ARG A 9 12.33 -4.07 5.26
C ARG A 9 12.20 -2.57 4.94
N PRO A 10 12.80 -2.05 3.85
CA PRO A 10 12.57 -0.67 3.45
C PRO A 10 11.09 -0.34 3.22
N LEU A 11 10.36 -1.21 2.52
CA LEU A 11 8.92 -1.05 2.29
C LEU A 11 8.14 -1.04 3.61
N PHE A 12 8.44 -1.97 4.51
CA PHE A 12 7.84 -2.04 5.84
C PHE A 12 8.06 -0.74 6.63
N ASP A 13 9.29 -0.22 6.65
CA ASP A 13 9.62 1.02 7.34
C ASP A 13 8.83 2.22 6.79
N LYS A 14 8.60 2.27 5.47
CA LYS A 14 7.70 3.28 4.87
C LYS A 14 6.25 3.07 5.30
N MET A 15 5.78 1.83 5.35
CA MET A 15 4.40 1.49 5.70
C MET A 15 4.03 1.85 7.14
N VAL A 16 4.94 1.60 8.09
CA VAL A 16 4.74 1.93 9.50
C VAL A 16 5.09 3.38 9.85
N GLY A 17 5.58 4.15 8.87
CA GLY A 17 5.89 5.57 9.03
C GLY A 17 7.23 5.87 9.71
N THR A 18 8.11 4.88 9.86
CA THR A 18 9.51 5.14 10.30
C THR A 18 10.36 5.73 9.19
N ASN A 19 9.92 5.59 7.93
CA ASN A 19 10.46 6.28 6.76
C ASN A 19 9.35 7.10 6.07
N LEU A 20 9.61 8.38 5.81
CA LEU A 20 8.66 9.32 5.20
C LEU A 20 8.81 9.44 3.67
N THR A 21 9.75 8.72 3.07
CA THR A 21 9.87 8.70 1.61
C THR A 21 8.60 8.11 0.98
N PRO A 22 8.13 8.66 -0.17
CA PRO A 22 6.98 8.12 -0.87
C PRO A 22 7.18 6.65 -1.29
N ILE A 23 6.08 5.91 -1.32
CA ILE A 23 6.02 4.54 -1.83
C ILE A 23 6.06 4.62 -3.36
N THR A 24 7.06 3.98 -3.97
CA THR A 24 7.25 3.95 -5.42
C THR A 24 6.35 2.89 -6.08
N GLU A 25 6.17 2.96 -7.40
CA GLU A 25 5.41 1.94 -8.15
C GLU A 25 6.01 0.54 -7.98
N GLU A 26 7.35 0.42 -8.04
CA GLU A 26 8.06 -0.86 -7.80
C GLU A 26 7.76 -1.44 -6.41
N GLU A 27 7.57 -0.57 -5.42
CA GLU A 27 7.21 -0.95 -4.05
C GLU A 27 5.73 -1.34 -3.93
N VAL A 28 4.85 -0.72 -4.71
CA VAL A 28 3.44 -1.14 -4.84
C VAL A 28 3.36 -2.52 -5.52
N GLU A 29 4.13 -2.77 -6.57
CA GLU A 29 4.21 -4.09 -7.19
C GLU A 29 4.74 -5.16 -6.22
N LEU A 30 5.77 -4.81 -5.45
CA LEU A 30 6.28 -5.69 -4.39
C LEU A 30 5.21 -5.97 -3.34
N LEU A 31 4.43 -4.96 -2.94
CA LEU A 31 3.29 -5.12 -2.03
C LEU A 31 2.21 -6.05 -2.61
N MET A 32 1.81 -5.85 -3.86
CA MET A 32 0.86 -6.71 -4.55
C MET A 32 1.35 -8.15 -4.63
N PHE A 33 2.64 -8.36 -4.94
CA PHE A 33 3.26 -9.67 -4.92
C PHE A 33 3.15 -10.32 -3.53
N MET A 34 3.43 -9.58 -2.46
CA MET A 34 3.35 -10.10 -1.09
C MET A 34 1.92 -10.46 -0.69
N LEU A 35 0.93 -9.63 -1.05
CA LEU A 35 -0.49 -9.90 -0.77
C LEU A 35 -1.04 -11.08 -1.57
N ARG A 36 -0.54 -11.30 -2.79
CA ARG A 36 -0.84 -12.51 -3.60
C ARG A 36 -0.19 -13.77 -3.02
N SER A 37 0.91 -13.61 -2.29
CA SER A 37 1.67 -14.73 -1.73
C SER A 37 1.13 -15.17 -0.36
N ASP A 38 1.22 -16.46 -0.07
CA ASP A 38 0.92 -17.01 1.27
C ASP A 38 2.11 -16.89 2.23
N ILE A 39 3.13 -16.08 1.92
CA ILE A 39 4.39 -16.05 2.69
C ILE A 39 4.29 -15.12 3.90
N ILE A 40 3.64 -13.97 3.74
CA ILE A 40 3.60 -12.92 4.79
C ILE A 40 2.22 -12.81 5.44
N PHE A 41 1.16 -13.08 4.69
CA PHE A 41 -0.21 -12.84 5.14
C PHE A 41 -1.05 -14.12 5.27
N ASP A 42 -0.43 -15.31 5.20
CA ASP A 42 -1.11 -16.61 5.35
C ASP A 42 -2.44 -16.72 4.58
N GLY A 43 -2.45 -16.23 3.32
CA GLY A 43 -3.63 -16.21 2.44
C GLY A 43 -4.64 -15.10 2.69
N THR A 44 -4.56 -14.37 3.80
CA THR A 44 -5.46 -13.24 4.12
C THR A 44 -5.18 -12.00 3.28
N GLY A 45 -4.01 -11.89 2.67
CA GLY A 45 -3.61 -10.75 1.85
C GLY A 45 -4.43 -10.60 0.56
N GLN A 46 -4.92 -11.71 0.00
CA GLN A 46 -5.55 -11.72 -1.31
C GLN A 46 -6.86 -10.91 -1.35
N GLN A 47 -7.60 -10.85 -0.23
CA GLN A 47 -8.85 -10.09 -0.15
C GLN A 47 -8.66 -8.57 -0.28
N TYR A 48 -7.43 -8.09 -0.07
CA TYR A 48 -7.09 -6.67 -0.13
C TYR A 48 -6.49 -6.24 -1.48
N LEU A 49 -6.19 -7.19 -2.38
CA LEU A 49 -5.68 -6.88 -3.73
C LEU A 49 -6.61 -5.97 -4.55
N PRO A 50 -7.95 -6.18 -4.57
CA PRO A 50 -8.83 -5.32 -5.33
C PRO A 50 -8.80 -3.86 -4.85
N MET A 51 -8.52 -3.64 -3.56
CA MET A 51 -8.39 -2.28 -3.02
C MET A 51 -7.14 -1.59 -3.57
N LEU A 52 -6.01 -2.30 -3.69
CA LEU A 52 -4.78 -1.74 -4.27
C LEU A 52 -4.89 -1.51 -5.77
N GLU A 53 -5.45 -2.47 -6.52
CA GLU A 53 -5.65 -2.35 -7.96
C GLU A 53 -6.59 -1.18 -8.33
N GLY A 54 -7.53 -0.83 -7.44
CA GLY A 54 -8.39 0.35 -7.60
C GLY A 54 -7.67 1.68 -7.37
N LEU A 55 -6.54 1.70 -6.65
CA LEU A 55 -5.76 2.91 -6.38
C LEU A 55 -4.85 3.29 -7.55
N GLU A 56 -4.42 2.33 -8.37
CA GLU A 56 -3.64 2.57 -9.59
C GLU A 56 -4.48 3.21 -10.71
N GLN A 57 -5.82 3.06 -10.65
CA GLN A 57 -6.75 3.55 -11.67
C GLN A 57 -7.23 4.99 -11.43
N ALA A 58 -6.74 5.68 -10.40
CA ALA A 58 -7.03 7.09 -10.17
C ALA A 58 -6.31 7.95 -11.23
N VAL A 59 -6.89 7.98 -12.43
CA VAL A 59 -6.42 8.78 -13.57
C VAL A 59 -6.34 10.25 -13.13
N PRO A 60 -5.21 10.95 -13.37
CA PRO A 60 -5.14 12.38 -13.11
C PRO A 60 -6.23 13.07 -13.91
N LEU A 61 -7.13 13.79 -13.22
CA LEU A 61 -8.15 14.59 -13.88
C LEU A 61 -7.44 15.53 -14.87
N GLU A 62 -7.69 15.35 -16.17
CA GLU A 62 -7.30 16.32 -17.20
C GLU A 62 -8.06 17.63 -16.93
N LEU A 63 -7.48 18.47 -16.08
CA LEU A 63 -7.99 19.79 -15.74
C LEU A 63 -7.80 20.68 -16.96
N LYS A 64 -8.93 21.06 -17.58
CA LYS A 64 -8.97 22.03 -18.69
C LYS A 64 -8.29 23.35 -18.28
N ASP A 65 -7.56 23.92 -19.23
CA ASP A 65 -6.55 25.01 -19.20
C ASP A 65 -6.87 26.35 -18.49
N GLU A 66 -7.76 26.44 -17.49
CA GLU A 66 -8.12 27.71 -16.84
C GLU A 66 -7.86 27.77 -15.32
N ILE A 67 -7.15 26.79 -14.75
CA ILE A 67 -6.90 26.71 -13.31
C ILE A 67 -5.44 27.07 -13.01
N SER A 68 -5.20 28.00 -12.07
CA SER A 68 -3.85 28.40 -11.63
C SER A 68 -2.99 27.18 -11.30
N GLN A 69 -1.78 27.10 -11.88
CA GLN A 69 -0.83 26.01 -11.66
C GLN A 69 -0.58 25.71 -10.17
N GLU A 70 -0.54 26.72 -9.30
CA GLU A 70 -0.37 26.53 -7.84
C GLU A 70 -1.54 25.75 -7.18
N LEU A 71 -2.78 25.93 -7.67
CA LEU A 71 -3.94 25.19 -7.16
C LEU A 71 -3.92 23.74 -7.66
N VAL A 72 -3.49 23.53 -8.90
CA VAL A 72 -3.32 22.18 -9.49
C VAL A 72 -2.22 21.42 -8.75
N ASP A 73 -1.09 22.07 -8.44
CA ASP A 73 0.02 21.47 -7.72
C ASP A 73 -0.36 21.08 -6.29
N GLN A 74 -1.12 21.93 -5.59
CA GLN A 74 -1.62 21.61 -4.24
C GLN A 74 -2.62 20.45 -4.24
N ASP A 75 -3.52 20.42 -5.21
CA ASP A 75 -4.51 19.34 -5.31
C ASP A 75 -3.86 18.01 -5.69
N THR A 76 -2.87 18.04 -6.60
CA THR A 76 -2.07 16.88 -6.98
C THR A 76 -1.26 16.34 -5.79
N GLN A 77 -0.65 17.23 -4.99
CA GLN A 77 0.07 16.83 -3.78
C GLN A 77 -0.85 16.20 -2.72
N ARG A 78 -2.07 16.74 -2.55
CA ARG A 78 -3.06 16.15 -1.63
C ARG A 78 -3.51 14.78 -2.10
N GLN A 79 -3.81 14.63 -3.39
CA GLN A 79 -4.17 13.33 -3.97
C GLN A 79 -3.07 12.29 -3.79
N GLU A 80 -1.81 12.66 -3.99
CA GLU A 80 -0.69 11.74 -3.76
C GLU A 80 -0.55 11.39 -2.27
N GLN A 81 -0.72 12.33 -1.35
CA GLN A 81 -0.71 12.05 0.08
C GLN A 81 -1.84 11.09 0.49
N ASP A 82 -3.04 11.28 -0.06
CA ASP A 82 -4.18 10.40 0.19
C ASP A 82 -3.94 8.99 -0.38
N ARG A 83 -3.36 8.88 -1.59
CA ARG A 83 -2.97 7.60 -2.18
C ARG A 83 -1.95 6.88 -1.30
N GLN A 84 -0.92 7.58 -0.83
CA GLN A 84 0.10 7.05 0.07
C GLN A 84 -0.53 6.57 1.38
N MET A 85 -1.47 7.33 1.94
CA MET A 85 -2.21 6.93 3.14
C MET A 85 -3.05 5.67 2.90
N GLN A 86 -3.78 5.59 1.79
CA GLN A 86 -4.60 4.43 1.44
C GLN A 86 -3.76 3.16 1.28
N ILE A 87 -2.62 3.23 0.60
CA ILE A 87 -1.69 2.11 0.44
C ILE A 87 -1.22 1.62 1.82
N ARG A 88 -0.85 2.53 2.72
CA ARG A 88 -0.46 2.19 4.10
C ARG A 88 -1.60 1.53 4.87
N THR A 89 -2.80 2.08 4.77
CA THR A 89 -3.99 1.53 5.43
C THR A 89 -4.26 0.10 5.00
N VAL A 90 -4.20 -0.18 3.69
CA VAL A 90 -4.40 -1.53 3.16
C VAL A 90 -3.36 -2.49 3.73
N PHE A 91 -2.08 -2.13 3.70
CA PHE A 91 -1.01 -2.98 4.23
C PHE A 91 -1.17 -3.26 5.72
N LEU A 92 -1.39 -2.23 6.54
CA LEU A 92 -1.54 -2.38 7.99
C LEU A 92 -2.79 -3.19 8.35
N THR A 93 -3.85 -3.07 7.58
CA THR A 93 -5.08 -3.85 7.76
C THR A 93 -4.83 -5.33 7.45
N ALA A 94 -4.19 -5.63 6.31
CA ALA A 94 -3.81 -6.99 5.94
C ALA A 94 -2.89 -7.63 6.99
N MET A 95 -1.91 -6.87 7.50
CA MET A 95 -1.00 -7.34 8.54
C MET A 95 -1.72 -7.63 9.86
N LYS A 96 -2.59 -6.72 10.30
CA LYS A 96 -3.40 -6.91 11.50
C LYS A 96 -4.27 -8.16 11.38
N GLU A 97 -4.95 -8.35 10.26
CA GLU A 97 -5.84 -9.51 10.07
C GLU A 97 -5.06 -10.82 10.06
N SER A 98 -3.90 -10.86 9.39
CA SER A 98 -3.00 -12.02 9.42
C SER A 98 -2.58 -12.37 10.85
N MET A 99 -2.18 -11.38 11.65
CA MET A 99 -1.82 -11.60 13.06
C MET A 99 -3.01 -12.07 13.89
N LEU A 100 -4.20 -11.48 13.68
CA LEU A 100 -5.41 -11.91 14.39
C LEU A 100 -5.77 -13.35 14.04
N GLN A 101 -5.68 -13.74 12.77
CA GLN A 101 -5.93 -15.12 12.35
C GLN A 101 -4.93 -16.09 13.00
N GLU A 102 -3.65 -15.74 13.04
CA GLU A 102 -2.64 -16.55 13.73
C GLU A 102 -2.97 -16.69 15.24
N LEU A 103 -3.40 -15.61 15.89
CA LEU A 103 -3.82 -15.65 17.30
C LEU A 103 -5.04 -16.56 17.50
N LYS A 104 -6.05 -16.48 16.63
CA LYS A 104 -7.23 -17.38 16.68
C LYS A 104 -6.82 -18.85 16.55
N VAL A 105 -5.93 -19.17 15.61
CA VAL A 105 -5.43 -20.54 15.40
C VAL A 105 -4.63 -21.02 16.61
N ARG A 106 -3.71 -20.21 17.13
CA ARG A 106 -2.83 -20.60 18.25
C ARG A 106 -3.54 -20.69 19.60
N TYR A 107 -4.49 -19.80 19.85
CA TYR A 107 -5.12 -19.65 21.17
C TYR A 107 -6.60 -20.04 21.21
N GLY A 108 -7.20 -20.42 20.07
CA GLY A 108 -8.59 -20.88 19.98
C GLY A 108 -9.62 -19.81 20.31
N ILE A 109 -9.28 -18.53 20.11
CA ILE A 109 -10.14 -17.36 20.33
C ILE A 109 -11.03 -17.09 19.11
#